data_AF-A0AB39QNR4-F1
#
_entry.id   AF-A0AB39QNR4-F1
#
_cell.length_a   1.000
_cell.length_b   1.000
_cell.length_c   1.000
_cell.angle_alpha   90.00
_cell.angle_beta   90.00
_cell.angle_gamma   90.00
#
_symmetry.space_group_name_H-M   'P 1'
#
loop_
_entity.id
_entity.type
_entity.pdbx_description
1 polymer ?
#
loop_
_entity_poly.entity_id
_entity_poly.type
_entity_poly.pdbx_seq_one_letter_code
_entity_poly.pdbx_strand_id
1 'polypeptide(L)'
;MGIALPLAGAAPAQATAPTTACNTLYSAQITFWAMTCSRPGQPVIGGFATWRNVPITYDQVSTTATVQTANYLRVTPNTDGNEFGRNIEIGLYAEKTGKTTMKYGPRWTELGKDGGHTKAITAGVNPSKPDKRNHTYMLVRQDTGNQWDVLYDFNTVGSTTDQLKVIGGATNRVDVGLEVTGPQYTNVPDIANRMQFMDGNKSWHQVAAKNVAKVLSLSTCSSSDKPPYCFNSKLTDTTNFTQWTVSKPRKPAPSVAATRAADDPMSWGSLLETEDVPATFNGVDQKALSARLDQDPDSCLQTVAGLSECVQTTHICNTIALEAKPQAMAARVAGNPPSATSLRARRALLRRRPAARRPGPVVHHRATVPGRKG
;
A
#
# COMPACT_ATOMS: atom_id res chain seq x y z
N MET A 1 43.90 24.28 -6.54
CA MET A 1 42.55 24.80 -6.86
C MET A 1 41.83 23.71 -7.65
N GLY A 2 40.97 22.94 -6.98
CA GLY A 2 40.16 21.91 -7.63
C GLY A 2 38.85 22.52 -8.13
N ILE A 3 38.62 22.48 -9.44
CA ILE A 3 37.39 22.94 -10.06
C ILE A 3 36.31 21.89 -9.77
N ALA A 4 35.39 22.21 -8.85
CA ALA A 4 34.19 21.42 -8.64
C ALA A 4 33.25 21.66 -9.84
N LEU A 5 33.15 20.66 -10.72
CA LEU A 5 32.13 20.63 -11.76
C LEU A 5 30.77 20.40 -11.09
N PRO A 6 29.77 21.28 -11.27
CA PRO A 6 28.42 21.02 -10.81
C PRO A 6 27.87 19.81 -11.58
N LEU A 7 27.52 18.75 -10.84
CA LEU A 7 26.71 17.65 -11.37
C LEU A 7 25.35 18.25 -11.73
N ALA A 8 25.17 18.59 -13.01
CA ALA A 8 23.87 18.97 -13.54
C ALA A 8 22.92 17.77 -13.38
N GLY A 9 22.06 17.83 -12.37
CA GLY A 9 20.98 16.86 -12.20
C GLY A 9 20.12 16.85 -13.46
N ALA A 10 19.93 15.67 -14.05
CA ALA A 10 19.01 15.51 -15.17
C ALA A 10 17.64 16.08 -14.80
N ALA A 11 17.03 16.85 -15.71
CA ALA A 11 15.69 17.37 -15.51
C ALA A 11 14.72 16.22 -15.16
N PRO A 12 13.81 16.41 -14.17
CA PRO A 12 12.88 15.36 -13.79
C PRO A 12 12.07 14.93 -15.02
N ALA A 13 12.06 13.63 -15.29
CA ALA A 13 11.25 13.07 -16.37
C ALA A 13 9.79 13.44 -16.15
N GLN A 14 9.08 13.82 -17.23
CA GLN A 14 7.67 14.20 -17.13
C GLN A 14 6.86 13.07 -16.48
N ALA A 15 6.38 13.34 -15.27
CA ALA A 15 5.50 12.46 -14.53
C ALA A 15 4.15 12.38 -15.24
N THR A 16 3.76 11.18 -15.68
CA THR A 16 2.41 10.90 -16.18
C THR A 16 1.83 9.75 -15.38
N ALA A 17 0.53 9.80 -15.13
CA ALA A 17 -0.19 8.72 -14.46
C ALA A 17 0.02 7.40 -15.23
N PRO A 18 0.44 6.31 -14.56
CA PRO A 18 0.80 5.05 -15.23
C PRO A 18 -0.46 4.22 -15.58
N THR A 19 -1.34 4.74 -16.43
CA THR A 19 -2.67 4.14 -16.71
C THR A 19 -2.59 2.74 -17.30
N THR A 20 -1.74 2.51 -18.31
CA THR A 20 -1.54 1.19 -18.94
C THR A 20 -0.98 0.17 -17.94
N ALA A 21 -0.01 0.58 -17.13
CA ALA A 21 0.56 -0.22 -16.06
C ALA A 21 -0.51 -0.64 -15.07
N CYS A 22 -1.33 0.33 -14.66
CA CYS A 22 -2.36 0.15 -13.64
C CYS A 22 -3.47 -0.79 -14.14
N ASN A 23 -3.84 -0.69 -15.42
CA ASN A 23 -4.93 -1.49 -16.02
C ASN A 23 -4.51 -2.92 -16.41
N THR A 24 -3.26 -3.12 -16.82
CA THR A 24 -2.77 -4.44 -17.30
C THR A 24 -2.51 -5.41 -16.16
N LEU A 25 -2.49 -4.89 -14.93
CA LEU A 25 -1.99 -5.55 -13.73
C LEU A 25 -2.80 -6.83 -13.41
N TYR A 26 -4.12 -6.91 -13.63
CA TYR A 26 -4.91 -8.03 -13.10
C TYR A 26 -6.16 -8.42 -13.92
N SER A 27 -6.15 -9.61 -14.54
CA SER A 27 -7.32 -10.22 -15.21
C SER A 27 -7.77 -11.56 -14.62
N ALA A 28 -7.49 -11.81 -13.33
CA ALA A 28 -7.93 -13.04 -12.67
C ALA A 28 -9.35 -12.86 -12.12
N GLN A 29 -10.31 -13.62 -12.65
CA GLN A 29 -11.76 -13.56 -12.36
C GLN A 29 -12.18 -13.83 -10.89
N ILE A 30 -11.24 -14.15 -9.99
CA ILE A 30 -11.53 -14.68 -8.63
C ILE A 30 -11.18 -13.67 -7.53
N THR A 31 -10.52 -12.56 -7.88
CA THR A 31 -10.07 -11.53 -6.94
C THR A 31 -10.54 -10.17 -7.43
N PHE A 32 -11.01 -9.34 -6.52
CA PHE A 32 -11.31 -7.93 -6.76
C PHE A 32 -10.20 -7.02 -6.29
N TRP A 33 -10.06 -5.90 -6.97
CA TRP A 33 -8.95 -4.97 -6.83
C TRP A 33 -9.49 -3.56 -6.96
N ALA A 34 -9.07 -2.73 -6.02
CA ALA A 34 -9.16 -1.30 -6.13
C ALA A 34 -7.77 -0.78 -5.82
N MET A 35 -7.17 0.03 -6.70
CA MET A 35 -5.83 0.54 -6.44
C MET A 35 -5.58 1.89 -7.08
N THR A 36 -4.62 2.59 -6.51
CA THR A 36 -4.02 3.77 -7.11
C THR A 36 -2.58 3.46 -7.49
N CYS A 37 -2.19 3.82 -8.71
CA CYS A 37 -0.81 3.69 -9.16
C CYS A 37 -0.19 5.07 -9.33
N SER A 38 0.96 5.31 -8.70
CA SER A 38 1.64 6.61 -8.77
C SER A 38 3.04 6.54 -9.36
N ARG A 39 3.35 7.53 -10.19
CA ARG A 39 4.70 7.83 -10.67
C ARG A 39 5.06 9.25 -10.27
N PRO A 40 5.81 9.47 -9.19
CA PRO A 40 6.05 10.81 -8.69
C PRO A 40 6.89 11.73 -9.60
N GLY A 41 7.57 11.19 -10.62
CA GLY A 41 8.43 11.97 -11.52
C GLY A 41 9.87 12.14 -11.05
N GLN A 42 10.17 11.66 -9.85
CA GLN A 42 11.50 11.68 -9.25
C GLN A 42 11.89 10.30 -8.69
N PRO A 43 13.18 10.04 -8.45
CA PRO A 43 13.61 8.79 -7.83
C PRO A 43 12.92 8.60 -6.49
N VAL A 44 12.32 7.43 -6.28
CA VAL A 44 11.62 7.10 -5.05
C VAL A 44 12.46 6.11 -4.26
N ILE A 45 12.88 6.49 -3.05
CA ILE A 45 13.65 5.63 -2.13
C ILE A 45 12.84 5.22 -0.90
N GLY A 46 11.56 5.60 -0.84
CA GLY A 46 10.68 5.21 0.25
C GLY A 46 9.21 5.29 -0.14
N GLY A 47 8.40 4.42 0.45
CA GLY A 47 6.94 4.50 0.42
C GLY A 47 6.42 4.59 1.84
N PHE A 48 5.40 5.42 2.05
CA PHE A 48 4.72 5.57 3.32
C PHE A 48 3.23 5.55 3.08
N ALA A 49 2.51 4.77 3.86
CA ALA A 49 1.06 4.80 3.87
C ALA A 49 0.51 4.72 5.28
N THR A 50 -0.66 5.33 5.45
CA THR A 50 -1.42 5.26 6.70
C THR A 50 -2.86 4.89 6.40
N TRP A 51 -3.43 4.13 7.32
CA TRP A 51 -4.86 3.91 7.40
C TRP A 51 -5.25 3.44 8.79
N ARG A 52 -6.54 3.58 9.09
CA ARG A 52 -7.12 3.10 10.33
C ARG A 52 -7.40 1.60 10.26
N ASN A 53 -6.93 0.82 11.23
CA ASN A 53 -7.17 -0.62 11.33
C ASN A 53 -8.59 -0.92 11.86
N VAL A 54 -9.59 -0.59 11.04
CA VAL A 54 -11.00 -0.92 11.30
C VAL A 54 -11.23 -2.41 10.98
N PRO A 55 -12.08 -3.14 11.74
CA PRO A 55 -12.33 -4.56 11.48
C PRO A 55 -12.82 -4.84 10.05
N ILE A 56 -12.07 -5.69 9.33
CA ILE A 56 -12.57 -6.39 8.14
C ILE A 56 -13.35 -7.60 8.64
N THR A 57 -14.62 -7.71 8.25
CA THR A 57 -15.49 -8.78 8.75
C THR A 57 -15.90 -9.74 7.66
N TYR A 58 -16.04 -11.00 8.06
CA TYR A 58 -16.51 -12.07 7.20
C TYR A 58 -17.80 -12.68 7.73
N ASP A 59 -18.58 -13.26 6.85
CA ASP A 59 -19.66 -14.15 7.26
C ASP A 59 -19.19 -15.32 8.11
N GLN A 60 -20.05 -15.78 9.01
CA GLN A 60 -19.91 -17.08 9.70
C GLN A 60 -20.41 -18.27 8.85
N VAL A 61 -20.43 -18.10 7.52
CA VAL A 61 -20.70 -19.21 6.59
C VAL A 61 -19.40 -19.92 6.25
N SER A 62 -19.49 -21.25 6.16
CA SER A 62 -18.35 -22.09 5.81
C SER A 62 -17.93 -21.84 4.36
N THR A 63 -16.64 -21.60 4.13
CA THR A 63 -16.06 -21.52 2.79
C THR A 63 -15.12 -22.69 2.53
N THR A 64 -15.24 -23.30 1.35
CA THR A 64 -14.35 -24.38 0.91
C THR A 64 -12.97 -23.86 0.49
N ALA A 65 -12.91 -22.62 0.01
CA ALA A 65 -11.69 -21.90 -0.29
C ALA A 65 -11.40 -20.80 0.74
N THR A 66 -10.13 -20.41 0.84
CA THR A 66 -9.71 -19.26 1.65
C THR A 66 -10.22 -17.96 1.04
N VAL A 67 -10.91 -17.17 1.87
CA VAL A 67 -11.35 -15.81 1.57
C VAL A 67 -10.38 -14.86 2.24
N GLN A 68 -9.90 -13.86 1.52
CA GLN A 68 -8.85 -12.97 2.00
C GLN A 68 -9.13 -11.52 1.62
N THR A 69 -8.58 -10.60 2.42
CA THR A 69 -8.59 -9.18 2.15
C THR A 69 -7.24 -8.61 2.53
N ALA A 70 -6.66 -7.81 1.62
CA ALA A 70 -5.39 -7.14 1.85
C ALA A 70 -5.54 -5.66 1.50
N ASN A 71 -5.23 -4.77 2.45
CA ASN A 71 -5.03 -3.35 2.17
C ASN A 71 -3.55 -3.05 2.30
N TYR A 72 -2.93 -2.50 1.27
CA TYR A 72 -1.47 -2.46 1.19
C TYR A 72 -0.92 -1.18 0.56
N LEU A 73 0.33 -0.91 0.93
CA LEU A 73 1.30 -0.13 0.19
C LEU A 73 2.19 -1.08 -0.62
N ARG A 74 2.45 -0.76 -1.88
CA ARG A 74 3.38 -1.50 -2.73
C ARG A 74 4.41 -0.56 -3.34
N VAL A 75 5.68 -0.94 -3.26
CA VAL A 75 6.75 -0.29 -4.01
C VAL A 75 7.22 -1.26 -5.10
N THR A 76 7.19 -0.81 -6.35
CA THR A 76 7.66 -1.57 -7.51
C THR A 76 8.90 -0.88 -8.09
N PRO A 77 10.11 -1.43 -7.84
CA PRO A 77 11.31 -0.90 -8.43
C PRO A 77 11.28 -0.91 -9.96
N ASN A 78 11.59 0.21 -10.60
CA ASN A 78 11.64 0.32 -12.05
C ASN A 78 12.98 -0.20 -12.58
N THR A 79 13.21 -1.52 -12.44
CA THR A 79 14.51 -2.16 -12.72
C THR A 79 14.54 -2.94 -14.03
N ASP A 80 13.38 -3.39 -14.54
CA ASP A 80 13.32 -4.35 -15.65
C ASP A 80 12.47 -3.88 -16.85
N GLY A 81 12.01 -2.62 -16.89
CA GLY A 81 11.01 -2.16 -17.87
C GLY A 81 9.66 -2.90 -17.77
N ASN A 82 9.51 -3.75 -16.74
CA ASN A 82 8.34 -4.55 -16.46
C ASN A 82 7.64 -3.98 -15.22
N GLU A 83 6.52 -3.31 -15.45
CA GLU A 83 5.69 -2.67 -14.42
C GLU A 83 4.96 -3.68 -13.52
N PHE A 84 5.12 -4.98 -13.80
CA PHE A 84 4.61 -6.14 -13.03
C PHE A 84 5.77 -6.96 -12.44
N GLY A 85 6.96 -6.36 -12.39
CA GLY A 85 8.18 -6.96 -11.90
C GLY A 85 8.18 -7.22 -10.39
N ARG A 86 9.38 -7.45 -9.87
CA ARG A 86 9.60 -7.64 -8.44
C ARG A 86 9.10 -6.43 -7.67
N ASN A 87 8.46 -6.66 -6.54
CA ASN A 87 7.91 -5.61 -5.71
C ASN A 87 7.91 -6.01 -4.25
N ILE A 88 7.69 -5.01 -3.39
CA ILE A 88 7.54 -5.18 -1.96
C ILE A 88 6.17 -4.63 -1.62
N GLU A 89 5.38 -5.43 -0.92
CA GLU A 89 4.06 -5.06 -0.43
C GLU A 89 4.09 -5.10 1.09
N ILE A 90 3.60 -4.06 1.76
CA ILE A 90 3.39 -4.04 3.21
C ILE A 90 1.96 -3.58 3.46
N GLY A 91 1.27 -4.22 4.39
CA GLY A 91 -0.09 -3.80 4.70
C GLY A 91 -0.84 -4.69 5.68
N LEU A 92 -2.11 -4.39 5.82
CA LEU A 92 -3.05 -5.12 6.66
C LEU A 92 -3.66 -6.28 5.89
N TYR A 93 -3.70 -7.45 6.52
CA TYR A 93 -4.26 -8.66 5.94
C TYR A 93 -5.28 -9.31 6.87
N ALA A 94 -6.35 -9.84 6.29
CA ALA A 94 -7.34 -10.64 6.98
C ALA A 94 -7.69 -11.86 6.11
N GLU A 95 -7.89 -13.02 6.74
CA GLU A 95 -8.34 -14.22 6.06
C GLU A 95 -9.28 -15.09 6.90
N LYS A 96 -10.18 -15.79 6.20
CA LYS A 96 -10.97 -16.88 6.77
C LYS A 96 -10.92 -18.12 5.89
N THR A 97 -11.08 -19.27 6.50
CA THR A 97 -11.36 -20.55 5.83
C THR A 97 -12.35 -21.31 6.70
N GLY A 98 -13.34 -21.98 6.11
CA GLY A 98 -14.45 -22.54 6.89
C GLY A 98 -15.30 -21.44 7.52
N LYS A 99 -15.79 -21.66 8.75
CA LYS A 99 -16.76 -20.77 9.42
C LYS A 99 -16.14 -19.59 10.17
N THR A 100 -14.85 -19.67 10.52
CA THR A 100 -14.19 -18.70 11.41
C THR A 100 -13.11 -17.92 10.68
N THR A 101 -12.98 -16.64 11.01
CA THR A 101 -11.81 -15.83 10.66
C THR A 101 -10.58 -16.45 11.32
N MET A 102 -9.55 -16.72 10.52
CA MET A 102 -8.39 -17.46 10.99
C MET A 102 -7.22 -16.53 11.29
N LYS A 103 -7.04 -15.44 10.52
CA LYS A 103 -5.94 -14.50 10.73
C LYS A 103 -6.34 -13.06 10.43
N TYR A 104 -5.75 -12.15 11.19
CA TYR A 104 -5.84 -10.70 11.01
C TYR A 104 -4.50 -10.11 11.45
N GLY A 105 -3.98 -9.15 10.69
CA GLY A 105 -2.84 -8.33 11.10
C GLY A 105 -1.93 -7.90 9.96
N PRO A 106 -0.94 -7.05 10.26
CA PRO A 106 0.00 -6.53 9.29
C PRO A 106 0.97 -7.62 8.83
N ARG A 107 1.40 -7.51 7.58
CA ARG A 107 2.41 -8.38 6.96
C ARG A 107 3.15 -7.60 5.89
N TRP A 108 4.31 -8.10 5.49
CA TRP A 108 4.94 -7.72 4.24
C TRP A 108 5.22 -8.91 3.34
N THR A 109 5.33 -8.66 2.05
CA THR A 109 5.61 -9.63 1.00
C THR A 109 6.70 -9.11 0.10
N GLU A 110 7.67 -9.96 -0.17
CA GLU A 110 8.71 -9.74 -1.15
C GLU A 110 8.42 -10.59 -2.37
N LEU A 111 7.98 -9.97 -3.47
CA LEU A 111 7.82 -10.66 -4.74
C LEU A 111 9.16 -10.70 -5.48
N GLY A 112 9.83 -11.85 -5.39
CA GLY A 112 11.11 -12.12 -6.03
C GLY A 112 11.01 -12.89 -7.35
N LYS A 113 12.16 -13.40 -7.81
CA LYS A 113 12.24 -14.27 -9.00
C LYS A 113 11.68 -15.67 -8.76
N ASP A 114 11.57 -16.12 -7.51
CA ASP A 114 11.15 -17.47 -7.15
C ASP A 114 9.73 -17.52 -6.57
N GLY A 115 9.07 -16.36 -6.48
CA GLY A 115 7.73 -16.21 -5.93
C GLY A 115 7.65 -15.11 -4.87
N GLY A 116 6.53 -15.06 -4.17
CA GLY A 116 6.33 -14.14 -3.05
C GLY A 116 6.69 -14.77 -1.72
N HIS A 117 7.55 -14.12 -0.95
CA HIS A 117 7.88 -14.48 0.43
C HIS A 117 7.17 -13.55 1.38
N THR A 118 6.26 -14.08 2.20
CA THR A 118 5.43 -13.31 3.11
C THR A 118 5.89 -13.48 4.55
N LYS A 119 6.03 -12.38 5.29
CA LYS A 119 6.37 -12.34 6.72
C LYS A 119 5.28 -11.56 7.47
N ALA A 120 4.77 -12.15 8.56
CA ALA A 120 3.83 -11.47 9.44
C ALA A 120 4.57 -10.43 10.29
N ILE A 121 3.93 -9.30 10.55
CA ILE A 121 4.43 -8.29 11.48
C ILE A 121 3.77 -8.57 12.83
N THR A 122 4.58 -9.00 13.81
CA THR A 122 4.12 -9.33 15.17
C THR A 122 4.50 -8.29 16.21
N ALA A 123 5.32 -7.31 15.83
CA ALA A 123 5.67 -6.14 16.64
C ALA A 123 4.72 -4.98 16.33
N GLY A 124 4.64 -4.00 17.22
CA GLY A 124 3.74 -2.85 17.09
C GLY A 124 2.56 -2.89 18.05
N VAL A 125 1.68 -1.90 17.94
CA VAL A 125 0.48 -1.83 18.78
C VAL A 125 -0.59 -2.75 18.21
N ASN A 126 -1.06 -3.71 19.03
CA ASN A 126 -2.15 -4.63 18.69
C ASN A 126 -2.09 -5.24 17.27
N PRO A 127 -0.94 -5.69 16.77
CA PRO A 127 -0.79 -5.97 15.34
C PRO A 127 -1.79 -7.04 14.86
N SER A 128 -2.15 -8.02 15.69
CA SER A 128 -3.10 -9.07 15.30
C SER A 128 -4.57 -8.77 15.58
N LYS A 129 -4.92 -7.56 16.05
CA LYS A 129 -6.29 -7.20 16.44
C LYS A 129 -6.70 -5.89 15.76
N PRO A 130 -7.94 -5.79 15.26
CA PRO A 130 -8.46 -4.50 14.85
C PRO A 130 -8.65 -3.63 16.09
N ASP A 131 -7.96 -2.50 16.15
CA ASP A 131 -7.97 -1.58 17.28
C ASP A 131 -8.53 -0.20 16.92
N LYS A 132 -8.96 -0.01 15.65
CA LYS A 132 -9.48 1.25 15.11
C LYS A 132 -8.47 2.42 15.23
N ARG A 133 -7.18 2.14 15.38
CA ARG A 133 -6.11 3.14 15.40
C ARG A 133 -5.53 3.33 14.00
N ASN A 134 -4.97 4.51 13.73
CA ASN A 134 -4.14 4.67 12.54
C ASN A 134 -2.82 3.95 12.76
N HIS A 135 -2.37 3.20 11.76
CA HIS A 135 -1.05 2.61 11.74
C HIS A 135 -0.27 3.11 10.55
N THR A 136 1.05 3.08 10.67
CA THR A 136 1.95 3.49 9.60
C THR A 136 2.65 2.28 9.00
N TYR A 137 2.73 2.27 7.67
CA TYR A 137 3.31 1.20 6.88
C TYR A 137 4.37 1.83 5.99
N MET A 138 5.63 1.50 6.21
CA MET A 138 6.73 2.14 5.51
C MET A 138 7.68 1.14 4.90
N LEU A 139 8.18 1.52 3.74
CA LEU A 139 9.30 0.88 3.07
C LEU A 139 10.34 1.96 2.86
N VAL A 140 11.53 1.79 3.42
CA VAL A 140 12.64 2.74 3.26
C VAL A 140 13.82 1.99 2.69
N ARG A 141 14.43 2.53 1.63
CA ARG A 141 15.62 1.92 1.04
C ARG A 141 16.80 2.12 2.00
N GLN A 142 17.58 1.06 2.19
CA GLN A 142 18.84 1.16 2.92
C GLN A 142 19.85 2.05 2.18
N ASP A 143 20.66 2.78 2.94
CA ASP A 143 21.73 3.63 2.39
C ASP A 143 22.79 2.81 1.64
N THR A 144 23.01 1.57 2.07
CA THR A 144 23.93 0.63 1.41
C THR A 144 23.19 -0.61 0.92
N GLY A 145 23.64 -1.17 -0.20
CA GLY A 145 23.05 -2.39 -0.77
C GLY A 145 21.76 -2.18 -1.57
N ASN A 146 20.97 -3.25 -1.64
CA ASN A 146 19.79 -3.39 -2.51
C ASN A 146 18.50 -3.69 -1.73
N GLN A 147 18.57 -3.60 -0.40
CA GLN A 147 17.49 -3.98 0.48
C GLN A 147 16.69 -2.74 0.90
N TRP A 148 15.50 -3.05 1.35
CA TRP A 148 14.52 -2.14 1.91
C TRP A 148 14.24 -2.57 3.33
N ASP A 149 14.27 -1.61 4.25
CA ASP A 149 13.74 -1.76 5.58
C ASP A 149 12.23 -1.62 5.55
N VAL A 150 11.60 -2.50 6.31
CA VAL A 150 10.16 -2.56 6.51
C VAL A 150 9.90 -1.98 7.88
N LEU A 151 9.14 -0.89 7.93
CA LEU A 151 8.77 -0.27 9.19
C LEU A 151 7.26 -0.34 9.39
N TYR A 152 6.86 -0.59 10.63
CA TYR A 152 5.48 -0.56 11.08
C TYR A 152 5.39 0.28 12.35
N ASP A 153 4.45 1.22 12.37
CA ASP A 153 4.31 2.21 13.46
C ASP A 153 5.62 2.95 13.77
N PHE A 154 6.38 3.29 12.71
CA PHE A 154 7.70 3.92 12.72
C PHE A 154 8.86 3.10 13.30
N ASN A 155 8.65 1.82 13.61
CA ASN A 155 9.72 0.93 14.06
C ASN A 155 10.12 -0.05 12.96
N THR A 156 11.42 -0.30 12.79
CA THR A 156 11.92 -1.36 11.90
C THR A 156 11.46 -2.73 12.39
N VAL A 157 10.74 -3.46 11.54
CA VAL A 157 10.21 -4.81 11.81
C VAL A 157 10.89 -5.90 10.97
N GLY A 158 11.75 -5.49 10.05
CA GLY A 158 12.61 -6.38 9.29
C GLY A 158 13.18 -5.70 8.05
N SER A 159 13.99 -6.44 7.31
CA SER A 159 14.51 -6.00 6.02
C SER A 159 14.23 -7.06 4.97
N THR A 160 14.14 -6.60 3.73
CA THR A 160 13.98 -7.46 2.57
C THR A 160 15.27 -8.23 2.27
N THR A 161 15.15 -9.44 1.74
CA THR A 161 16.29 -10.33 1.43
C THR A 161 16.46 -10.55 -0.07
N ASP A 162 15.38 -10.50 -0.85
CA ASP A 162 15.37 -11.00 -2.24
C ASP A 162 15.15 -9.91 -3.32
N GLN A 163 15.36 -8.65 -2.94
CA GLN A 163 15.07 -7.50 -3.80
C GLN A 163 16.20 -7.19 -4.77
N LEU A 164 15.82 -6.73 -5.97
CA LEU A 164 16.77 -6.31 -7.00
C LEU A 164 17.48 -5.02 -6.62
N LYS A 165 18.68 -4.84 -7.17
CA LYS A 165 19.38 -3.56 -7.17
C LYS A 165 18.50 -2.49 -7.78
N VAL A 166 18.03 -1.58 -6.93
CA VAL A 166 17.35 -0.36 -7.36
C VAL A 166 18.41 0.54 -7.98
N ILE A 167 18.35 0.70 -9.30
CA ILE A 167 19.25 1.61 -10.02
C ILE A 167 18.87 3.04 -9.63
N GLY A 168 19.83 3.79 -9.09
CA GLY A 168 19.64 5.21 -8.79
C GLY A 168 19.19 5.98 -10.03
N GLY A 169 18.22 6.88 -9.90
CA GLY A 169 17.65 7.65 -11.02
C GLY A 169 16.37 7.07 -11.63
N ALA A 170 16.00 5.82 -11.32
CA ALA A 170 14.75 5.24 -11.81
C ALA A 170 13.54 5.68 -10.96
N THR A 171 12.44 6.05 -11.62
CA THR A 171 11.16 6.38 -10.97
C THR A 171 10.45 5.12 -10.53
N ASN A 172 10.72 4.64 -9.31
CA ASN A 172 9.96 3.53 -8.74
C ASN A 172 8.48 3.92 -8.65
N ARG A 173 7.61 2.93 -8.84
CA ARG A 173 6.16 3.11 -8.71
C ARG A 173 5.76 2.85 -7.26
N VAL A 174 4.89 3.70 -6.71
CA VAL A 174 4.27 3.47 -5.41
C VAL A 174 2.77 3.32 -5.62
N ASP A 175 2.21 2.25 -5.06
CA ASP A 175 0.79 1.95 -5.16
C ASP A 175 0.20 1.81 -3.76
N VAL A 176 -1.05 2.24 -3.58
CA VAL A 176 -1.89 1.78 -2.46
C VAL A 176 -3.10 1.07 -3.03
N GLY A 177 -3.52 -0.02 -2.39
CA GLY A 177 -4.58 -0.85 -2.95
C GLY A 177 -5.29 -1.72 -1.93
N LEU A 178 -6.50 -2.12 -2.30
CA LEU A 178 -7.35 -3.09 -1.64
C LEU A 178 -7.55 -4.28 -2.58
N GLU A 179 -7.28 -5.48 -2.07
CA GLU A 179 -7.50 -6.75 -2.74
C GLU A 179 -8.47 -7.61 -1.94
N VAL A 180 -9.47 -8.19 -2.60
CA VAL A 180 -10.49 -9.03 -1.96
C VAL A 180 -10.71 -10.31 -2.75
N THR A 181 -10.50 -11.47 -2.14
CA THR A 181 -10.90 -12.78 -2.68
C THR A 181 -12.10 -13.29 -1.91
N GLY A 182 -13.07 -13.94 -2.56
CA GLY A 182 -14.35 -14.34 -1.94
C GLY A 182 -15.23 -13.16 -1.51
N PRO A 183 -15.39 -12.14 -2.37
CA PRO A 183 -16.04 -10.88 -2.05
C PRO A 183 -17.46 -11.00 -1.47
N GLN A 184 -18.26 -11.96 -1.92
CA GLN A 184 -19.60 -12.21 -1.40
C GLN A 184 -19.64 -12.47 0.12
N TYR A 185 -18.52 -12.91 0.70
CA TYR A 185 -18.39 -13.22 2.12
C TYR A 185 -17.74 -12.11 2.96
N THR A 186 -17.28 -11.02 2.32
CA THR A 186 -16.43 -10.01 2.94
C THR A 186 -17.12 -8.64 2.97
N ASN A 187 -17.12 -8.02 4.15
CA ASN A 187 -17.43 -6.61 4.32
C ASN A 187 -16.14 -5.84 4.63
N VAL A 188 -15.82 -4.86 3.79
CA VAL A 188 -14.66 -3.99 4.00
C VAL A 188 -15.19 -2.61 4.42
N PRO A 189 -14.80 -2.11 5.60
CA PRO A 189 -15.20 -0.77 6.05
C PRO A 189 -14.61 0.32 5.12
N ASP A 190 -14.98 1.57 5.37
CA ASP A 190 -14.29 2.70 4.76
C ASP A 190 -12.84 2.75 5.21
N ILE A 191 -11.92 2.40 4.31
CA ILE A 191 -10.48 2.50 4.51
C ILE A 191 -10.01 3.79 3.83
N ALA A 192 -9.56 4.73 4.64
CA ALA A 192 -8.94 5.98 4.19
C ALA A 192 -7.44 5.76 3.97
N ASN A 193 -7.05 5.43 2.73
CA ASN A 193 -5.64 5.29 2.38
C ASN A 193 -5.01 6.65 2.16
N ARG A 194 -3.94 6.96 2.88
CA ARG A 194 -3.02 8.05 2.54
C ARG A 194 -1.69 7.48 2.09
N MET A 195 -0.99 8.23 1.25
CA MET A 195 0.26 7.77 0.68
C MET A 195 1.21 8.95 0.50
N GLN A 196 2.46 8.74 0.90
CA GLN A 196 3.58 9.61 0.61
C GLN A 196 4.72 8.76 0.04
N PHE A 197 5.70 9.42 -0.56
CA PHE A 197 6.92 8.80 -1.04
C PHE A 197 8.13 9.60 -0.58
N MET A 198 9.26 8.92 -0.41
CA MET A 198 10.54 9.56 -0.10
C MET A 198 11.33 9.74 -1.39
N ASP A 199 11.83 10.95 -1.63
CA ASP A 199 12.69 11.26 -2.77
C ASP A 199 14.18 10.96 -2.51
N GLY A 200 15.03 11.12 -3.53
CA GLY A 200 16.48 10.93 -3.39
C GLY A 200 17.18 11.82 -2.36
N ASN A 201 16.54 12.91 -1.92
CA ASN A 201 17.03 13.82 -0.88
C ASN A 201 16.52 13.43 0.52
N LYS A 202 15.96 12.22 0.67
CA LYS A 202 15.37 11.70 1.92
C LYS A 202 14.20 12.56 2.44
N SER A 203 13.54 13.30 1.56
CA SER A 203 12.38 14.13 1.89
C SER A 203 11.08 13.41 1.55
N TRP A 204 10.09 13.49 2.45
CA TRP A 204 8.77 12.89 2.27
C TRP A 204 7.82 13.85 1.56
N HIS A 205 7.14 13.35 0.54
CA HIS A 205 6.25 14.13 -0.31
C HIS A 205 4.94 13.42 -0.56
N GLN A 206 3.87 14.20 -0.71
CA GLN A 206 2.63 13.71 -1.30
C GLN A 206 2.78 13.59 -2.82
N VAL A 207 2.08 12.62 -3.40
CA VAL A 207 2.02 12.49 -4.86
C VAL A 207 1.02 13.50 -5.42
N ALA A 208 1.38 14.26 -6.45
CA ALA A 208 0.41 15.07 -7.17
C ALA A 208 -0.72 14.18 -7.76
N ALA A 209 -1.98 14.54 -7.56
CA ALA A 209 -3.13 13.72 -7.96
C ALA A 209 -3.15 13.44 -9.48
N LYS A 210 -2.66 14.36 -10.32
CA LYS A 210 -2.50 14.16 -11.77
C LYS A 210 -1.54 13.01 -12.14
N ASN A 211 -0.66 12.61 -11.22
CA ASN A 211 0.30 11.52 -11.39
C ASN A 211 -0.25 10.18 -10.87
N VAL A 212 -1.53 10.15 -10.47
CA VAL A 212 -2.19 8.98 -9.89
C VAL A 212 -3.22 8.43 -10.88
N ALA A 213 -3.03 7.18 -11.30
CA ALA A 213 -4.08 6.42 -11.99
C ALA A 213 -4.92 5.67 -10.96
N LYS A 214 -6.24 5.59 -11.17
CA LYS A 214 -7.16 4.78 -10.35
C LYS A 214 -7.66 3.60 -11.16
N VAL A 215 -7.70 2.43 -10.55
CA VAL A 215 -8.22 1.21 -11.18
C VAL A 215 -9.15 0.50 -10.22
N LEU A 216 -10.33 0.15 -10.72
CA LEU A 216 -11.32 -0.67 -10.06
C LEU A 216 -11.62 -1.84 -10.98
N SER A 217 -11.49 -3.07 -10.49
CA SER A 217 -11.82 -4.26 -11.27
C SER A 217 -13.32 -4.53 -11.36
N LEU A 218 -14.13 -3.78 -10.61
CA LEU A 218 -15.59 -3.83 -10.60
C LEU A 218 -16.17 -2.42 -10.69
N SER A 219 -17.47 -2.35 -10.98
CA SER A 219 -18.25 -1.12 -10.97
C SER A 219 -18.31 -0.48 -9.58
N THR A 220 -18.49 0.84 -9.58
CA THR A 220 -18.83 1.59 -8.38
C THR A 220 -20.25 1.22 -7.92
N CYS A 221 -20.47 1.07 -6.63
CA CYS A 221 -21.82 0.79 -6.12
C CYS A 221 -22.80 1.88 -6.52
N SER A 222 -23.95 1.47 -7.05
CA SER A 222 -25.00 2.35 -7.55
C SER A 222 -26.38 1.71 -7.37
N SER A 223 -27.43 2.35 -7.88
CA SER A 223 -28.76 1.74 -7.95
C SER A 223 -28.78 0.50 -8.86
N SER A 224 -27.95 0.48 -9.90
CA SER A 224 -27.82 -0.61 -10.88
C SER A 224 -26.80 -1.66 -10.46
N ASP A 225 -25.71 -1.23 -9.81
CA ASP A 225 -24.61 -2.08 -9.35
C ASP A 225 -24.69 -2.26 -7.84
N LYS A 226 -25.20 -3.40 -7.39
CA LYS A 226 -25.48 -3.64 -5.97
C LYS A 226 -24.40 -4.49 -5.29
N PRO A 227 -24.21 -4.32 -3.97
CA PRO A 227 -23.41 -5.23 -3.16
C PRO A 227 -23.83 -6.70 -3.37
N PRO A 228 -22.90 -7.67 -3.32
CA PRO A 228 -21.52 -7.56 -2.84
C PRO A 228 -20.46 -7.38 -3.95
N TYR A 229 -20.88 -7.15 -5.19
CA TYR A 229 -20.01 -7.12 -6.38
C TYR A 229 -19.77 -5.71 -6.94
N CYS A 230 -19.69 -4.74 -6.03
CA CYS A 230 -19.36 -3.35 -6.33
C CYS A 230 -18.51 -2.77 -5.19
N PHE A 231 -17.85 -1.63 -5.43
CA PHE A 231 -17.08 -0.90 -4.43
C PHE A 231 -17.45 0.57 -4.39
N ASN A 232 -17.20 1.23 -3.27
CA ASN A 232 -17.12 2.69 -3.25
C ASN A 232 -15.66 3.08 -3.30
N SER A 233 -15.34 4.12 -4.05
CA SER A 233 -14.03 4.76 -3.95
C SER A 233 -14.12 6.26 -4.19
N LYS A 234 -13.30 7.02 -3.48
CA LYS A 234 -13.24 8.48 -3.59
C LYS A 234 -11.84 8.97 -3.32
N LEU A 235 -11.30 9.79 -4.21
CA LEU A 235 -10.10 10.58 -3.96
C LEU A 235 -10.57 11.96 -3.46
N THR A 236 -10.14 12.37 -2.28
CA THR A 236 -10.67 13.57 -1.60
C THR A 236 -10.14 14.88 -2.21
N ASP A 237 -8.93 14.87 -2.74
CA ASP A 237 -8.23 16.05 -3.28
C ASP A 237 -7.80 15.79 -4.73
N THR A 238 -8.01 16.78 -5.59
CA THR A 238 -7.72 16.74 -7.03
C THR A 238 -6.36 17.32 -7.39
N THR A 239 -5.66 17.93 -6.44
CA THR A 239 -4.34 18.54 -6.60
C THR A 239 -3.26 17.60 -6.08
N ASN A 240 -3.40 17.11 -4.85
CA ASN A 240 -2.49 16.17 -4.20
C ASN A 240 -3.24 14.90 -3.78
N PHE A 241 -2.52 13.79 -3.71
CA PHE A 241 -3.02 12.54 -3.14
C PHE A 241 -3.05 12.67 -1.62
N THR A 242 -4.09 13.33 -1.12
CA THR A 242 -4.29 13.50 0.32
C THR A 242 -4.90 12.24 0.91
N GLN A 243 -5.99 11.75 0.31
CA GLN A 243 -6.67 10.55 0.79
C GLN A 243 -7.47 9.89 -0.32
N TRP A 244 -7.33 8.58 -0.44
CA TRP A 244 -8.19 7.72 -1.26
C TRP A 244 -8.97 6.78 -0.36
N THR A 245 -10.26 7.04 -0.21
CA THR A 245 -11.18 6.17 0.50
C THR A 245 -11.63 5.05 -0.42
N VAL A 246 -11.59 3.81 0.08
CA VAL A 246 -12.13 2.64 -0.59
C VAL A 246 -12.94 1.82 0.40
N SER A 247 -14.09 1.31 -0.03
CA SER A 247 -14.88 0.38 0.76
C SER A 247 -15.66 -0.59 -0.08
N LYS A 248 -16.07 -1.66 0.59
CA LYS A 248 -16.86 -2.71 -0.01
C LYS A 248 -18.05 -3.00 0.90
N PRO A 249 -19.18 -2.31 0.70
CA PRO A 249 -20.40 -2.68 1.38
C PRO A 249 -20.75 -4.12 1.00
N ARG A 250 -21.21 -4.88 2.00
CA ARG A 250 -21.64 -6.25 1.78
C ARG A 250 -23.13 -6.38 1.56
N LYS A 251 -23.92 -5.53 2.19
CA LYS A 251 -25.36 -5.37 1.96
C LYS A 251 -25.59 -3.94 1.47
N PRO A 252 -26.71 -3.66 0.77
CA PRO A 252 -27.14 -2.30 0.53
C PRO A 252 -27.17 -1.57 1.87
N ALA A 253 -26.26 -0.61 2.05
CA ALA A 253 -26.40 0.30 3.16
C ALA A 253 -27.65 1.14 2.86
N PRO A 254 -28.53 1.40 3.84
CA PRO A 254 -29.47 2.50 3.67
C PRO A 254 -28.65 3.74 3.30
N SER A 255 -29.16 4.54 2.35
CA SER A 255 -28.53 5.79 1.92
C SER A 255 -28.53 6.79 3.08
N VAL A 256 -27.58 6.63 3.99
CA VAL A 256 -27.30 7.63 5.02
C VAL A 256 -26.24 8.53 4.40
N ALA A 257 -26.58 9.80 4.19
CA ALA A 257 -25.59 10.83 3.91
C ALA A 257 -24.43 10.63 4.88
N ALA A 258 -23.19 10.62 4.36
CA ALA A 258 -21.98 10.36 5.13
C ALA A 258 -21.90 11.34 6.30
N THR A 259 -22.51 10.96 7.42
CA THR A 259 -22.34 11.63 8.68
C THR A 259 -20.99 11.12 9.11
N ARG A 260 -19.99 12.00 9.17
CA ARG A 260 -18.75 11.72 9.89
C ARG A 260 -19.19 11.10 11.20
N ALA A 261 -18.98 9.80 11.38
CA ALA A 261 -19.14 9.20 12.69
C ALA A 261 -18.22 10.04 13.58
N ALA A 262 -18.82 10.75 14.54
CA ALA A 262 -18.06 11.39 15.58
C ALA A 262 -17.18 10.28 16.15
N ASP A 263 -15.87 10.43 15.96
CA ASP A 263 -14.89 9.56 16.57
C ASP A 263 -15.19 9.57 18.06
N ASP A 264 -15.65 8.44 18.58
CA ASP A 264 -15.70 8.22 20.02
C ASP A 264 -14.26 8.42 20.49
N PRO A 265 -13.96 9.43 21.33
CA PRO A 265 -12.61 9.72 21.76
C PRO A 265 -12.20 8.60 22.71
N MET A 266 -11.70 7.50 22.14
CA MET A 266 -11.00 6.49 22.90
C MET A 266 -9.75 7.19 23.43
N SER A 267 -9.80 7.62 24.68
CA SER A 267 -8.75 8.37 25.35
C SER A 267 -7.49 7.52 25.41
N TRP A 268 -6.52 7.91 24.59
CA TRP A 268 -5.15 7.41 24.58
C TRP A 268 -4.41 7.67 25.88
N GLY A 269 -4.94 8.57 26.72
CA GLY A 269 -4.33 8.99 27.98
C GLY A 269 -4.12 7.85 28.97
N SER A 270 -4.90 6.77 28.89
CA SER A 270 -4.83 5.69 29.90
C SER A 270 -3.72 4.66 29.64
N LEU A 271 -3.09 4.63 28.45
CA LEU A 271 -1.91 3.78 28.19
C LEU A 271 -0.58 4.52 28.42
N LEU A 272 -0.59 5.85 28.53
CA LEU A 272 0.58 6.68 28.83
C LEU A 272 0.66 7.10 30.31
N GLU A 273 -0.31 6.71 31.13
CA GLU A 273 -0.28 6.88 32.58
C GLU A 273 0.55 5.80 33.31
N THR A 274 1.13 4.84 32.58
CA THR A 274 2.25 4.06 33.11
C THR A 274 3.50 4.95 33.11
N GLU A 275 3.99 5.30 34.30
CA GLU A 275 5.10 6.22 34.60
C GLU A 275 6.46 5.90 33.90
N ASP A 276 6.55 4.88 33.04
CA ASP A 276 7.81 4.33 32.53
C ASP A 276 8.14 4.69 31.06
N VAL A 277 7.26 5.37 30.31
CA VAL A 277 7.57 5.74 28.92
C VAL A 277 8.46 6.99 28.90
N PRO A 278 9.69 6.94 28.35
CA PRO A 278 10.56 8.11 28.26
C PRO A 278 9.88 9.23 27.46
N ALA A 279 9.89 10.46 27.98
CA ALA A 279 9.33 11.62 27.28
C ALA A 279 9.94 11.80 25.88
N THR A 280 11.23 11.49 25.74
CA THR A 280 11.95 11.45 24.47
C THR A 280 12.72 10.14 24.36
N PHE A 281 12.65 9.49 23.19
CA PHE A 281 13.37 8.25 22.91
C PHE A 281 14.00 8.29 21.51
N ASN A 282 15.30 8.05 21.40
CA ASN A 282 16.08 8.23 20.15
C ASN A 282 15.80 9.58 19.46
N GLY A 283 15.69 10.65 20.26
CA GLY A 283 15.40 12.01 19.78
C GLY A 283 13.92 12.28 19.48
N VAL A 284 13.04 11.28 19.57
CA VAL A 284 11.60 11.40 19.26
C VAL A 284 10.79 11.70 20.51
N ASP A 285 10.04 12.82 20.49
CA ASP A 285 9.03 13.13 21.50
C ASP A 285 7.86 12.13 21.42
N GLN A 286 7.77 11.23 22.40
CA GLN A 286 6.81 10.12 22.41
C GLN A 286 5.37 10.60 22.63
N LYS A 287 5.19 11.69 23.39
CA LYS A 287 3.86 12.27 23.64
C LYS A 287 3.35 12.96 22.39
N ALA A 288 4.20 13.74 21.72
CA ALA A 288 3.86 14.36 20.44
C ALA A 288 3.60 13.32 19.35
N LEU A 289 4.40 12.23 19.32
CA LEU A 289 4.19 11.12 18.39
C LEU A 289 2.82 10.45 18.59
N SER A 290 2.48 10.08 19.83
CA SER A 290 1.19 9.46 20.13
C SER A 290 0.04 10.38 19.74
N ALA A 291 0.06 11.64 20.21
CA ALA A 291 -1.00 12.60 19.88
C ALA A 291 -1.15 12.80 18.36
N ARG A 292 -0.04 12.74 17.62
CA ARG A 292 -0.07 12.92 16.18
C ARG A 292 -0.60 11.69 15.44
N LEU A 293 -0.25 10.47 15.85
CA LEU A 293 -0.82 9.24 15.29
C LEU A 293 -2.36 9.21 15.39
N ASP A 294 -2.90 9.84 16.43
CA ASP A 294 -4.35 9.87 16.70
C ASP A 294 -5.06 10.86 15.77
N GLN A 295 -4.47 12.05 15.63
CA GLN A 295 -5.10 13.20 14.97
C GLN A 295 -4.77 13.29 13.48
N ASP A 296 -3.50 13.13 13.13
CA ASP A 296 -2.96 13.35 11.79
C ASP A 296 -1.66 12.55 11.57
N PRO A 297 -1.75 11.23 11.36
CA PRO A 297 -0.58 10.36 11.23
C PRO A 297 0.30 10.71 10.02
N ASP A 298 -0.22 11.45 9.05
CA ASP A 298 0.50 11.79 7.82
C ASP A 298 1.50 12.93 8.03
N SER A 299 1.25 13.83 8.98
CA SER A 299 2.17 14.91 9.30
C SER A 299 3.16 14.55 10.42
N CYS A 300 3.11 13.33 10.97
CA CYS A 300 4.07 12.82 11.95
C CYS A 300 5.52 13.10 11.56
N LEU A 301 5.92 12.69 10.35
CA LEU A 301 7.31 12.81 9.87
C LEU A 301 7.78 14.26 9.72
N GLN A 302 6.85 15.21 9.61
CA GLN A 302 7.16 16.63 9.44
C GLN A 302 7.09 17.41 10.76
N THR A 303 6.22 16.99 11.68
CA THR A 303 5.84 17.79 12.86
C THR A 303 6.35 17.23 14.17
N VAL A 304 6.62 15.92 14.27
CA VAL A 304 7.16 15.30 15.47
C VAL A 304 8.68 15.44 15.43
N ALA A 305 9.23 16.22 16.36
CA ALA A 305 10.67 16.45 16.47
C ALA A 305 11.42 15.11 16.58
N GLY A 306 12.52 14.98 15.82
CA GLY A 306 13.38 13.80 15.78
C GLY A 306 12.82 12.58 15.05
N LEU A 307 11.52 12.53 14.71
CA LEU A 307 10.92 11.33 14.11
C LEU A 307 11.50 11.00 12.73
N SER A 308 11.66 12.01 11.86
CA SER A 308 12.22 11.80 10.52
C SER A 308 13.65 11.25 10.60
N GLU A 309 14.49 11.81 11.48
CA GLU A 309 15.86 11.38 11.69
C GLU A 309 15.92 9.95 12.26
N CYS A 310 15.09 9.65 13.26
CA CYS A 310 14.98 8.31 13.83
C CYS A 310 14.58 7.25 12.78
N VAL A 311 13.60 7.58 11.93
CA VAL A 311 13.16 6.71 10.82
C VAL A 311 14.26 6.52 9.79
N GLN A 312 14.97 7.59 9.42
CA GLN A 312 16.07 7.54 8.45
C GLN A 312 17.27 6.71 8.96
N THR A 313 17.49 6.70 10.27
CA THR A 313 18.53 5.90 10.94
C THR A 313 18.02 4.51 11.36
N THR A 314 16.77 4.17 11.02
CA THR A 314 16.12 2.86 11.26
C THR A 314 16.10 2.42 12.72
N HIS A 315 16.18 3.37 13.65
CA HIS A 315 16.09 3.12 15.08
C HIS A 315 14.66 2.76 15.49
N ILE A 316 14.49 2.41 16.76
CA ILE A 316 13.16 2.31 17.38
C ILE A 316 12.69 3.74 17.67
N CYS A 317 11.61 4.17 17.05
CA CYS A 317 11.09 5.54 17.13
C CYS A 317 9.82 5.66 17.96
N ASN A 318 9.11 4.54 18.15
CA ASN A 318 7.85 4.47 18.86
C ASN A 318 7.93 3.42 19.97
N THR A 319 8.06 3.86 21.22
CA THR A 319 8.22 2.97 22.38
C THR A 319 6.91 2.32 22.81
N ILE A 320 5.77 3.01 22.64
CA ILE A 320 4.43 2.46 22.89
C ILE A 320 4.19 1.19 22.06
N ALA A 321 4.71 1.19 20.83
CA ALA A 321 4.67 0.04 19.93
C ALA A 321 5.53 -1.17 20.38
N LEU A 322 6.45 -0.98 21.34
CA LEU A 322 7.24 -2.06 21.94
C LEU A 322 6.57 -2.68 23.18
N GLU A 323 5.94 -1.84 24.00
CA GLU A 323 5.29 -2.24 25.26
C GLU A 323 3.98 -3.00 25.03
N ALA A 324 3.36 -2.79 23.87
CA ALA A 324 2.21 -3.55 23.39
C ALA A 324 2.56 -5.01 22.99
N LYS A 325 3.45 -5.67 23.75
CA LYS A 325 3.66 -7.11 23.67
C LYS A 325 2.30 -7.81 23.78
N PRO A 326 2.02 -8.81 22.92
CA PRO A 326 0.75 -9.51 22.98
C PRO A 326 0.60 -10.15 24.37
N GLN A 327 -0.38 -9.70 25.16
CA GLN A 327 -0.83 -10.48 26.32
C GLN A 327 -1.04 -11.92 25.84
N ALA A 328 -0.35 -12.84 26.50
CA ALA A 328 -0.27 -14.24 26.15
C ALA A 328 -1.66 -14.91 26.22
N MET A 329 -2.43 -14.77 25.16
CA MET A 329 -3.57 -15.63 24.82
C MET A 329 -3.46 -16.16 23.37
N ALA A 330 -2.33 -15.94 22.71
CA ALA A 330 -2.07 -16.38 21.33
C ALA A 330 -1.48 -17.81 21.22
N ALA A 331 -1.40 -18.57 22.31
CA ALA A 331 -0.86 -19.95 22.28
C ALA A 331 -1.79 -20.99 21.62
N ARG A 332 -2.91 -20.60 21.01
CA ARG A 332 -3.80 -21.51 20.24
C ARG A 332 -3.95 -21.20 18.76
N VAL A 333 -3.24 -20.20 18.22
CA VAL A 333 -3.34 -19.83 16.78
C VAL A 333 -1.96 -19.79 16.13
N ALA A 334 -1.07 -20.70 16.49
CA ALA A 334 0.12 -21.01 15.69
C ALA A 334 -0.30 -21.86 14.47
N GLY A 335 -1.09 -21.26 13.58
CA GLY A 335 -1.32 -21.80 12.24
C GLY A 335 -0.17 -21.39 11.33
N ASN A 336 0.35 -22.33 10.54
CA ASN A 336 1.41 -22.13 9.54
C ASN A 336 1.32 -20.77 8.81
N PRO A 337 2.46 -20.15 8.44
CA PRO A 337 2.47 -18.93 7.64
C PRO A 337 1.62 -19.13 6.37
N PRO A 338 0.89 -18.10 5.93
CA PRO A 338 -0.05 -18.20 4.81
C PRO A 338 0.63 -18.79 3.56
N SER A 339 -0.03 -19.74 2.89
CA SER A 339 0.54 -20.34 1.68
C SER A 339 0.64 -19.30 0.56
N ALA A 340 1.80 -19.26 -0.11
CA ALA A 340 2.13 -18.40 -1.25
C ALA A 340 1.27 -18.63 -2.53
N THR A 341 0.13 -19.31 -2.39
CA THR A 341 -0.69 -19.81 -3.50
C THR A 341 -1.37 -18.69 -4.28
N SER A 342 -1.72 -17.56 -3.64
CA SER A 342 -2.31 -16.41 -4.34
C SER A 342 -1.30 -15.65 -5.22
N LEU A 343 -0.01 -15.65 -4.87
CA LEU A 343 1.06 -15.00 -5.64
C LEU A 343 1.61 -15.89 -6.76
N ARG A 344 1.66 -17.22 -6.58
CA ARG A 344 2.00 -18.16 -7.68
C ARG A 344 0.95 -18.11 -8.81
N ALA A 345 -0.33 -17.96 -8.47
CA ALA A 345 -1.39 -17.76 -9.47
C ALA A 345 -1.19 -16.46 -10.28
N ARG A 346 -0.69 -15.37 -9.66
CA ARG A 346 -0.43 -14.09 -10.34
C ARG A 346 0.61 -14.19 -11.46
N ARG A 347 1.66 -14.99 -11.27
CA ARG A 347 2.72 -15.16 -12.29
C ARG A 347 2.34 -16.12 -13.42
N ALA A 348 1.55 -17.16 -13.13
CA ALA A 348 1.13 -18.13 -14.14
C ALA A 348 0.20 -17.51 -15.21
N LEU A 349 -0.63 -16.53 -14.82
CA LEU A 349 -1.49 -15.79 -15.75
C LEU A 349 -0.74 -14.79 -16.63
N LEU A 350 0.29 -14.12 -16.11
CA LEU A 350 1.09 -13.14 -16.88
C LEU A 350 2.01 -13.80 -17.91
N ARG A 351 2.54 -15.02 -17.65
CA ARG A 351 3.37 -15.76 -18.63
C ARG A 351 2.57 -16.38 -19.78
N ARG A 352 1.24 -16.44 -19.68
CA ARG A 352 0.37 -17.06 -20.70
C ARG A 352 -0.14 -16.10 -21.78
N ARG A 353 0.19 -14.81 -21.73
CA ARG A 353 -0.10 -13.91 -22.85
C ARG A 353 0.97 -14.10 -23.94
N PRO A 354 0.60 -14.56 -25.16
CA PRO A 354 1.52 -14.49 -26.28
C PRO A 354 1.87 -13.02 -26.53
N ALA A 355 3.15 -12.73 -26.76
CA ALA A 355 3.60 -11.39 -27.13
C ALA A 355 2.74 -10.88 -28.29
N ALA A 356 2.05 -9.76 -28.09
CA ALA A 356 1.31 -9.11 -29.15
C ALA A 356 2.28 -8.86 -30.31
N ARG A 357 1.99 -9.50 -31.45
CA ARG A 357 2.75 -9.38 -32.68
C ARG A 357 2.81 -7.88 -33.02
N ARG A 358 4.01 -7.31 -33.06
CA ARG A 358 4.22 -5.92 -33.51
C ARG A 358 3.47 -5.71 -34.83
N PRO A 359 2.61 -4.69 -34.97
CA PRO A 359 2.07 -4.34 -36.28
C PRO A 359 3.23 -3.97 -37.19
N GLY A 360 3.33 -4.66 -38.33
CA GLY A 360 4.31 -4.36 -39.37
C GLY A 360 4.10 -2.95 -39.95
N PRO A 361 5.10 -2.37 -40.63
CA PRO A 361 4.99 -1.04 -41.20
C PRO A 361 3.84 -0.97 -42.19
N VAL A 362 2.96 0.01 -41.99
CA VAL A 362 1.86 0.35 -42.89
C VAL A 362 2.46 0.92 -44.16
N VAL A 363 2.41 0.15 -45.25
CA VAL A 363 2.74 0.65 -46.60
C VAL A 363 1.56 1.52 -47.05
N HIS A 364 1.77 2.83 -47.10
CA HIS A 364 0.80 3.74 -47.69
C HIS A 364 0.75 3.53 -49.21
N HIS A 365 -0.32 2.89 -49.70
CA HIS A 365 -0.66 2.94 -51.12
C HIS A 365 -1.16 4.33 -51.48
N ARG A 366 -0.38 5.05 -52.29
CA ARG A 366 -0.73 6.32 -52.92
C ARG A 366 -1.81 6.05 -53.96
N ALA A 367 -3.03 6.52 -53.73
CA ALA A 367 -4.09 6.51 -54.72
C ALA A 367 -3.86 7.64 -55.75
N THR A 368 -3.73 7.26 -57.02
CA THR A 368 -3.61 8.17 -58.16
C THR A 368 -4.99 8.69 -58.55
N VAL A 369 -5.16 10.01 -58.59
CA VAL A 369 -6.39 10.69 -59.04
C VAL A 369 -6.42 10.70 -60.58
N PRO A 370 -7.50 10.26 -61.25
CA PRO A 370 -7.65 10.45 -62.69
C PRO A 370 -8.12 11.87 -62.99
N GLY A 371 -7.36 12.55 -63.86
CA GLY A 371 -7.66 13.88 -64.37
C GLY A 371 -8.90 13.90 -65.27
N ARG A 372 -9.72 14.93 -65.06
CA ARG A 372 -10.87 15.30 -65.89
C ARG A 372 -10.34 16.07 -67.11
N LYS A 373 -10.48 15.51 -68.32
CA LYS A 373 -10.29 16.24 -69.57
C LYS A 373 -11.62 16.84 -70.02
N GLY A 374 -11.59 18.11 -70.40
CA GLY A 374 -12.45 18.66 -71.44
C GLY A 374 -11.83 18.43 -72.81
#